data_AF-A0A1A8B5J1-F1
#
_entry.id   AF-A0A1A8B5J1-F1
#
_cell.length_a   1.000
_cell.length_b   1.000
_cell.length_c   1.000
_cell.angle_alpha   90.00
_cell.angle_beta   90.00
_cell.angle_gamma   90.00
#
_symmetry.space_group_name_H-M   'P 1'
#
loop_
_entity.id
_entity.type
_entity.pdbx_description
1 polymer ?
#
loop_
_entity_poly.entity_id
_entity_poly.type
_entity_poly.pdbx_seq_one_letter_code
_entity_poly.pdbx_strand_id
1 'polypeptide(L)'
;MLPSVMVVFAILSCTRAENPAVQVTLTDKWLQYVKHVGAGWIQDKLEHITFPDISGDVDILIGHVYYTLSGIRITKCDLPEPVLEFFQSTGLKTSIVGLNAALVGNWRTSFGIIHDSGSFDMAIFSVSLTSVVQLGRDPDGHLSITSIGCEPQVGNVAIQFHGGASFMFQPFVDHYKDKIVSVIQSNICPNVQTAIDDLESHLQAMSISYDVNEVLTVELPLTSPPVISGDDVNLGLKGEFYSIETHQEPPFVAQPFVLPKEPNYMMSVGLSEFMLNSASFGYFSAGNLQVLVNDSMIPPKSPIHLNTTSMGMFIPQLPKLYPDMLMNLQVYATEAPMLSLQMDVVEVGAQLGAKAFAIEPNGTQVPLFTLSVETRLSGKMWIVDEKLKANAMLDK
;
A
#
# COMPACT_ATOMS: atom_id res chain seq x y z
N MET A 1 1.12 35.41 38.19
CA MET A 1 1.23 33.92 38.17
C MET A 1 0.33 33.33 37.08
N LEU A 2 0.50 33.78 35.83
CA LEU A 2 -0.30 33.32 34.69
C LEU A 2 0.50 32.96 33.40
N PRO A 3 1.85 33.15 33.28
CA PRO A 3 2.55 32.71 32.07
C PRO A 3 3.10 31.27 32.15
N SER A 4 3.11 30.65 33.35
CA SER A 4 3.75 29.34 33.55
C SER A 4 2.86 28.13 33.24
N VAL A 5 1.56 28.33 33.02
CA VAL A 5 0.60 27.23 32.76
C VAL A 5 0.45 26.92 31.27
N MET A 6 0.71 27.88 30.37
CA MET A 6 0.66 27.62 28.92
C MET A 6 1.88 26.87 28.37
N VAL A 7 3.01 26.87 29.08
CA VAL A 7 4.23 26.14 28.64
C VAL A 7 4.15 24.64 28.98
N VAL A 8 3.30 24.25 29.94
CA VAL A 8 3.17 22.84 30.36
C VAL A 8 2.25 22.04 29.41
N PHE A 9 1.39 22.69 28.63
CA PHE A 9 0.60 22.01 27.58
C PHE A 9 1.26 21.96 26.20
N ALA A 10 2.40 22.63 26.02
CA ALA A 10 3.16 22.62 24.76
C ALA A 10 4.25 21.53 24.69
N ILE A 11 4.38 20.72 25.75
CA ILE A 11 5.41 19.68 25.85
C ILE A 11 4.71 18.38 26.26
N LEU A 12 3.99 17.73 25.34
CA LEU A 12 3.67 16.29 25.31
C LEU A 12 2.74 15.92 24.14
N SER A 13 2.94 16.51 22.97
CA SER A 13 2.66 15.80 21.71
C SER A 13 3.95 15.18 21.21
N CYS A 14 4.65 14.44 22.06
CA CYS A 14 5.45 13.34 21.53
C CYS A 14 4.42 12.37 20.98
N THR A 15 4.12 12.47 19.68
CA THR A 15 3.58 11.34 18.92
C THR A 15 4.57 10.21 19.13
N ARG A 16 4.30 9.40 20.16
CA ARG A 16 5.11 8.23 20.47
C ARG A 16 4.98 7.39 19.21
N ALA A 17 6.09 7.19 18.49
CA ALA A 17 6.09 6.38 17.30
C ALA A 17 5.43 5.05 17.66
N GLU A 18 4.30 4.76 17.04
CA GLU A 18 3.53 3.56 17.30
C GLU A 18 4.32 2.38 16.74
N ASN A 19 4.48 1.33 17.54
CA ASN A 19 5.20 0.15 17.08
C ASN A 19 4.38 -0.48 15.95
N PRO A 20 4.96 -0.73 14.77
CA PRO A 20 4.22 -1.34 13.68
C PRO A 20 3.83 -2.77 14.04
N ALA A 21 2.57 -3.14 13.83
CA ALA A 21 2.13 -4.52 13.96
C ALA A 21 2.42 -5.36 12.71
N VAL A 22 2.61 -4.70 11.57
CA VAL A 22 3.05 -5.31 10.32
C VAL A 22 4.30 -4.59 9.83
N GLN A 23 5.34 -5.35 9.51
CA GLN A 23 6.55 -4.83 8.87
C GLN A 23 6.68 -5.42 7.48
N VAL A 24 6.98 -4.58 6.49
CA VAL A 24 7.25 -4.99 5.12
C VAL A 24 8.65 -4.54 4.74
N THR A 25 9.48 -5.46 4.27
CA THR A 25 10.80 -5.14 3.71
C THR A 25 10.79 -5.44 2.23
N LEU A 26 11.16 -4.45 1.41
CA LEU A 26 11.35 -4.58 -0.03
C LEU A 26 12.84 -4.47 -0.36
N THR A 27 13.36 -5.44 -1.11
CA THR A 27 14.80 -5.56 -1.41
C THR A 27 15.14 -4.96 -2.78
N ASP A 28 16.43 -4.98 -3.13
CA ASP A 28 16.91 -4.69 -4.48
C ASP A 28 16.22 -5.52 -5.58
N LYS A 29 15.83 -6.77 -5.29
CA LYS A 29 15.07 -7.61 -6.24
C LYS A 29 13.70 -7.04 -6.55
N TRP A 30 13.04 -6.41 -5.58
CA TRP A 30 11.81 -5.67 -5.83
C TRP A 30 12.06 -4.49 -6.77
N LEU A 31 13.16 -3.74 -6.58
CA LEU A 31 13.54 -2.66 -7.51
C LEU A 31 13.77 -3.20 -8.92
N GLN A 32 14.42 -4.36 -9.09
CA GLN A 32 14.63 -4.96 -10.41
C GLN A 32 13.30 -5.37 -11.07
N TYR A 33 12.35 -5.88 -10.30
CA TYR A 33 11.01 -6.18 -10.81
C TYR A 33 10.27 -4.91 -11.24
N VAL A 34 10.23 -3.89 -10.38
CA VAL A 34 9.58 -2.60 -10.65
C VAL A 34 10.21 -1.91 -11.85
N LYS A 35 11.53 -1.99 -12.00
CA LYS A 35 12.26 -1.48 -13.15
C LYS A 35 11.73 -2.08 -14.46
N HIS A 36 11.57 -3.40 -14.51
CA HIS A 36 11.09 -4.10 -15.71
C HIS A 36 9.65 -3.72 -16.06
N VAL A 37 8.76 -3.69 -15.06
CA VAL A 37 7.35 -3.32 -15.25
C VAL A 37 7.20 -1.82 -15.56
N GLY A 38 8.02 -0.99 -14.91
CA GLY A 38 7.99 0.47 -15.02
C GLY A 38 8.43 1.00 -16.37
N ALA A 39 9.33 0.30 -17.08
CA ALA A 39 9.77 0.70 -18.42
C ALA A 39 8.59 0.82 -19.41
N GLY A 40 7.65 -0.13 -19.37
CA GLY A 40 6.45 -0.08 -20.21
C GLY A 40 5.51 1.08 -19.84
N TRP A 41 5.38 1.39 -18.56
CA TRP A 41 4.59 2.54 -18.09
C TRP A 41 5.20 3.88 -18.52
N ILE A 42 6.53 4.02 -18.43
CA ILE A 42 7.22 5.22 -18.93
C ILE A 42 7.01 5.37 -20.44
N GLN A 43 7.10 4.28 -21.19
CA GLN A 43 6.90 4.30 -22.64
C GLN A 43 5.49 4.78 -23.01
N ASP A 44 4.46 4.27 -22.35
CA ASP A 44 3.06 4.70 -22.54
C ASP A 44 2.87 6.19 -22.22
N LYS A 45 3.45 6.69 -21.12
CA LYS A 45 3.40 8.12 -20.77
C LYS A 45 4.11 9.00 -21.81
N LEU A 46 5.24 8.56 -22.37
CA LEU A 46 5.99 9.29 -23.40
C LEU A 46 5.18 9.46 -24.70
N GLU A 47 4.32 8.50 -25.07
CA GLU A 47 3.47 8.60 -26.27
C GLU A 47 2.41 9.70 -26.15
N HIS A 48 2.03 10.07 -24.92
CA HIS A 48 0.99 11.05 -24.63
C HIS A 48 1.55 12.44 -24.26
N ILE A 49 2.88 12.64 -24.30
CA ILE A 49 3.47 13.94 -23.99
C ILE A 49 3.06 14.99 -25.02
N THR A 50 2.52 16.09 -24.52
CA THR A 50 2.30 17.30 -25.30
C THR A 50 3.51 18.21 -25.20
N PHE A 51 4.16 18.48 -26.33
CA PHE A 51 5.25 19.45 -26.41
C PHE A 51 4.69 20.86 -26.61
N PRO A 52 5.19 21.86 -25.86
CA PRO A 52 4.80 23.24 -26.11
C PRO A 52 5.40 23.75 -27.43
N ASP A 53 4.77 24.78 -27.98
CA ASP A 53 5.29 25.46 -29.15
C ASP A 53 6.65 26.11 -28.85
N ILE A 54 7.64 25.84 -29.70
CA ILE A 54 8.98 26.40 -29.59
C ILE A 54 9.07 27.59 -30.53
N SER A 55 9.11 28.80 -29.97
CA SER A 55 9.21 30.02 -30.77
C SER A 55 10.50 30.80 -30.50
N GLY A 56 10.92 31.57 -31.49
CA GLY A 56 12.15 32.34 -31.39
C GLY A 56 12.39 33.25 -32.58
N ASP A 57 13.58 33.82 -32.59
CA ASP A 57 14.06 34.69 -33.65
C ASP A 57 15.41 34.17 -34.16
N VAL A 58 15.60 34.23 -35.48
CA VAL A 58 16.81 33.79 -36.20
C VAL A 58 17.30 34.97 -37.02
N ASP A 59 18.55 35.38 -36.82
CA ASP A 59 19.22 36.34 -37.70
C ASP A 59 19.76 35.58 -38.92
N ILE A 60 19.23 35.89 -40.10
CA ILE A 60 19.65 35.31 -41.38
C ILE A 60 20.57 36.25 -42.17
N LEU A 61 21.29 37.15 -41.50
CA LEU A 61 22.22 38.15 -42.05
C LEU A 61 21.54 39.32 -42.80
N ILE A 62 20.36 39.09 -43.38
CA ILE A 62 19.53 40.09 -44.04
C ILE A 62 18.38 40.60 -43.14
N GLY A 63 18.31 40.12 -41.90
CA GLY A 63 17.36 40.54 -40.88
C GLY A 63 16.86 39.37 -40.03
N HIS A 64 15.94 39.71 -39.13
CA HIS A 64 15.40 38.84 -38.10
C HIS A 64 14.14 38.10 -38.58
N VAL A 65 14.19 36.77 -38.57
CA VAL A 65 13.08 35.88 -38.90
C VAL A 65 12.52 35.30 -37.62
N TYR A 66 11.27 35.64 -37.33
CA TYR A 66 10.54 34.98 -36.26
C TYR A 66 10.10 33.59 -36.71
N TYR A 67 10.30 32.57 -35.87
CA TYR A 67 9.86 31.20 -36.14
C TYR A 67 9.04 30.64 -34.99
N THR A 68 8.16 29.70 -35.33
CA THR A 68 7.41 28.87 -34.39
C THR A 68 7.43 27.42 -34.88
N LEU A 69 7.82 26.50 -34.01
CA LEU A 69 7.66 25.06 -34.17
C LEU A 69 6.45 24.63 -33.33
N SER A 70 5.48 23.96 -33.92
CA SER A 70 4.22 23.63 -33.26
C SER A 70 3.71 22.25 -33.64
N GLY A 71 2.74 21.74 -32.86
CA GLY A 71 2.16 20.41 -33.08
C GLY A 71 3.20 19.29 -33.00
N ILE A 72 4.20 19.47 -32.14
CA ILE A 72 5.32 18.55 -32.00
C ILE A 72 4.83 17.28 -31.30
N ARG A 73 5.08 16.13 -31.91
CA ARG A 73 4.68 14.81 -31.39
C ARG A 73 5.81 13.79 -31.54
N ILE A 74 5.96 12.92 -30.55
CA ILE A 74 6.87 11.77 -30.64
C ILE A 74 6.24 10.73 -31.58
N THR A 75 7.05 10.21 -32.50
CA THR A 75 6.65 9.13 -33.44
C THR A 75 7.39 7.84 -33.19
N LYS A 76 8.59 7.93 -32.59
CA LYS A 76 9.38 6.78 -32.16
C LYS A 76 10.20 7.19 -30.94
N CYS A 77 10.24 6.33 -29.93
CA CYS A 77 11.11 6.50 -28.78
C CYS A 77 11.87 5.19 -28.56
N ASP A 78 13.19 5.29 -28.50
CA ASP A 78 14.08 4.21 -28.10
C ASP A 78 14.45 4.48 -26.63
N LEU A 79 13.66 3.88 -25.73
CA LEU A 79 13.81 4.03 -24.28
C LEU A 79 14.71 2.91 -23.76
N PRO A 80 15.95 3.22 -23.31
CA PRO A 80 16.77 2.24 -22.62
C PRO A 80 16.15 1.89 -21.27
N GLU A 81 16.45 0.68 -20.79
CA GLU A 81 15.93 0.23 -19.50
C GLU A 81 16.42 1.16 -18.36
N PRO A 82 15.53 1.72 -17.53
CA PRO A 82 15.92 2.64 -16.47
C PRO A 82 16.75 1.92 -15.39
N VAL A 83 17.57 2.66 -14.65
CA VAL A 83 18.23 2.18 -13.43
C VAL A 83 17.46 2.73 -12.23
N LEU A 84 17.06 1.86 -11.30
CA LEU A 84 16.32 2.23 -10.10
C LEU A 84 17.12 1.77 -8.86
N GLU A 85 17.37 2.71 -7.95
CA GLU A 85 18.23 2.50 -6.78
C GLU A 85 17.65 3.20 -5.54
N PHE A 86 17.96 2.68 -4.36
CA PHE A 86 17.71 3.41 -3.11
C PHE A 86 18.66 4.60 -2.98
N PHE A 87 18.15 5.73 -2.49
CA PHE A 87 18.87 7.00 -2.46
C PHE A 87 18.94 7.58 -1.04
N GLN A 88 20.17 7.77 -0.55
CA GLN A 88 20.54 8.57 0.64
C GLN A 88 19.66 8.37 1.88
N SER A 89 19.16 7.15 2.10
CA SER A 89 18.22 6.84 3.18
C SER A 89 16.87 7.58 3.13
N THR A 90 16.55 8.31 2.05
CA THR A 90 15.36 9.18 1.94
C THR A 90 14.40 8.78 0.83
N GLY A 91 14.85 8.10 -0.23
CA GLY A 91 13.91 7.69 -1.28
C GLY A 91 14.49 6.87 -2.42
N LEU A 92 13.95 7.04 -3.62
CA LEU A 92 14.29 6.29 -4.81
C LEU A 92 14.90 7.21 -5.86
N LYS A 93 16.00 6.76 -6.47
CA LYS A 93 16.64 7.42 -7.61
C LYS A 93 16.38 6.60 -8.87
N THR A 94 15.84 7.25 -9.88
CA THR A 94 15.67 6.70 -11.23
C THR A 94 16.64 7.40 -12.18
N SER A 95 17.40 6.63 -12.97
CA SER A 95 18.33 7.14 -13.96
C SER A 95 18.08 6.51 -15.33
N ILE A 96 17.97 7.35 -16.36
CA ILE A 96 17.85 6.93 -17.77
C ILE A 96 19.01 7.58 -18.52
N VAL A 97 19.72 6.81 -19.35
CA VAL A 97 20.87 7.33 -20.12
C VAL A 97 20.80 6.82 -21.55
N GLY A 98 20.86 7.74 -22.51
CA GLY A 98 20.98 7.39 -23.92
C GLY A 98 19.65 7.21 -24.65
N LEU A 99 18.56 7.79 -24.14
CA LEU A 99 17.27 7.77 -24.82
C LEU A 99 17.36 8.56 -26.13
N ASN A 100 16.84 7.97 -27.21
CA ASN A 100 16.72 8.63 -28.51
C ASN A 100 15.24 8.72 -28.91
N ALA A 101 14.84 9.82 -29.52
CA ALA A 101 13.46 10.03 -29.95
C ALA A 101 13.38 10.67 -31.33
N ALA A 102 12.41 10.22 -32.13
CA ALA A 102 12.03 10.87 -33.38
C ALA A 102 10.70 11.59 -33.19
N LEU A 103 10.65 12.85 -33.60
CA LEU A 103 9.51 13.73 -33.50
C LEU A 103 9.17 14.31 -34.86
N VAL A 104 7.92 14.68 -35.02
CA VAL A 104 7.45 15.44 -36.18
C VAL A 104 6.65 16.63 -35.71
N GLY A 105 6.57 17.66 -36.53
CA GLY A 105 5.76 18.84 -36.25
C GLY A 105 5.63 19.75 -37.45
N ASN A 106 5.13 20.96 -37.20
CA ASN A 106 4.96 22.00 -38.18
C ASN A 106 5.87 23.18 -37.84
N TRP A 107 6.29 23.93 -38.85
CA TRP A 107 7.02 25.18 -38.66
C TRP A 107 6.30 26.31 -39.39
N ARG A 108 6.41 27.52 -38.83
CA ARG A 108 5.98 28.77 -39.45
C ARG A 108 7.07 29.81 -39.25
N THR A 109 7.34 30.61 -40.27
CA THR A 109 8.23 31.77 -40.17
C THR A 109 7.54 33.06 -40.63
N SER A 110 7.99 34.17 -40.06
CA SER A 110 7.55 35.52 -40.43
C SER A 110 8.75 36.45 -40.59
N PHE A 111 8.86 37.09 -41.76
CA PHE A 111 9.87 38.09 -42.09
C PHE A 111 9.20 39.31 -42.74
N GLY A 112 8.91 40.33 -41.94
CA GLY A 112 8.10 41.48 -42.37
C GLY A 112 6.70 41.05 -42.79
N ILE A 113 6.36 41.21 -44.08
CA ILE A 113 5.07 40.77 -44.67
C ILE A 113 5.10 39.35 -45.22
N ILE A 114 6.29 38.74 -45.32
CA ILE A 114 6.47 37.41 -45.89
C ILE A 114 6.24 36.38 -44.79
N HIS A 115 5.36 35.43 -45.07
CA HIS A 115 5.04 34.33 -44.18
C HIS A 115 5.28 33.02 -44.92
N ASP A 116 5.86 32.06 -44.23
CA ASP A 116 6.13 30.74 -44.80
C ASP A 116 5.82 29.65 -43.77
N SER A 117 5.59 28.43 -44.25
CA SER A 117 5.26 27.31 -43.39
C SER A 117 5.52 25.96 -44.05
N GLY A 118 5.70 24.95 -43.21
CA GLY A 118 5.84 23.58 -43.65
C GLY A 118 5.86 22.61 -42.47
N SER A 119 6.45 21.44 -42.68
CA SER A 119 6.61 20.39 -41.67
C SER A 119 8.08 20.16 -41.35
N PHE A 120 8.36 19.52 -40.22
CA PHE A 120 9.72 19.12 -39.86
C PHE A 120 9.75 17.72 -39.27
N ASP A 121 10.88 17.05 -39.48
CA ASP A 121 11.29 15.86 -38.73
C ASP A 121 12.42 16.28 -37.79
N MET A 122 12.38 15.81 -36.55
CA MET A 122 13.41 16.05 -35.54
C MET A 122 13.85 14.73 -34.91
N ALA A 123 15.15 14.55 -34.75
CA ALA A 123 15.71 13.48 -33.93
C ALA A 123 16.41 14.10 -32.73
N ILE A 124 16.06 13.63 -31.53
CA ILE A 124 16.72 13.96 -30.27
C ILE A 124 17.61 12.78 -29.91
N PHE A 125 18.87 13.07 -29.61
CA PHE A 125 19.88 12.08 -29.30
C PHE A 125 20.40 12.21 -27.87
N SER A 126 20.68 11.05 -27.27
CA SER A 126 21.39 10.93 -26.00
C SER A 126 20.73 11.76 -24.89
N VAL A 127 19.41 11.62 -24.72
CA VAL A 127 18.72 12.17 -23.55
C VAL A 127 19.09 11.34 -22.33
N SER A 128 19.51 12.01 -21.27
CA SER A 128 19.63 11.44 -19.93
C SER A 128 18.74 12.19 -18.95
N LEU A 129 18.23 11.43 -17.97
CA LEU A 129 17.39 11.95 -16.91
C LEU A 129 17.81 11.27 -15.61
N THR A 130 18.09 12.08 -14.59
CA THR A 130 18.13 11.61 -13.20
C THR A 130 16.96 12.24 -12.47
N SER A 131 16.10 11.41 -11.87
CA SER A 131 14.99 11.84 -11.03
C SER A 131 15.10 11.18 -9.66
N VAL A 132 14.87 11.95 -8.60
CA VAL A 132 14.90 11.48 -7.22
C VAL A 132 13.58 11.83 -6.56
N VAL A 133 12.90 10.80 -6.05
CA VAL A 133 11.69 10.94 -5.24
C VAL A 133 11.99 10.56 -3.81
N GLN A 134 11.54 11.38 -2.86
CA GLN A 134 11.57 11.07 -1.44
C GLN A 134 10.32 10.26 -1.07
N LEU A 135 10.50 9.19 -0.29
CA LEU A 135 9.42 8.41 0.28
C LEU A 135 8.99 9.00 1.63
N GLY A 136 7.69 9.08 1.86
CA GLY A 136 7.11 9.76 3.02
C GLY A 136 5.88 9.05 3.57
N ARG A 137 5.32 9.68 4.59
CA ARG A 137 4.01 9.36 5.17
C ARG A 137 3.22 10.64 5.23
N ASP A 138 2.01 10.65 4.68
CA ASP A 138 1.11 11.79 4.80
C ASP A 138 0.43 11.86 6.18
N PRO A 139 -0.32 12.92 6.51
CA PRO A 139 -0.99 13.04 7.80
C PRO A 139 -2.02 11.93 8.10
N ASP A 140 -2.64 11.36 7.06
CA ASP A 140 -3.67 10.33 7.15
C ASP A 140 -3.07 8.91 7.24
N GLY A 141 -1.77 8.77 7.00
CA GLY A 141 -1.01 7.53 7.12
C GLY A 141 -0.78 6.80 5.80
N HIS A 142 -1.06 7.42 4.66
CA HIS A 142 -0.71 6.87 3.35
C HIS A 142 0.79 7.00 3.07
N LEU A 143 1.29 6.10 2.22
CA LEU A 143 2.59 6.27 1.59
C LEU A 143 2.54 7.51 0.69
N SER A 144 3.52 8.39 0.82
CA SER A 144 3.65 9.55 -0.07
C SER A 144 4.98 9.55 -0.80
N ILE A 145 5.00 10.19 -1.96
CA ILE A 145 6.18 10.44 -2.77
C ILE A 145 6.25 11.92 -3.10
N THR A 146 7.46 12.49 -3.03
CA THR A 146 7.68 13.88 -3.42
C THR A 146 8.95 13.99 -4.24
N SER A 147 8.91 14.74 -5.34
CA SER A 147 10.09 15.01 -6.15
C SER A 147 11.05 15.92 -5.38
N ILE A 148 12.28 15.46 -5.18
CA ILE A 148 13.35 16.25 -4.53
C ILE A 148 14.52 16.54 -5.47
N GLY A 149 14.51 15.97 -6.68
CA GLY A 149 15.53 16.20 -7.68
C GLY A 149 15.07 15.78 -9.07
N CYS A 150 15.38 16.61 -10.06
CA CYS A 150 15.21 16.29 -11.46
C CYS A 150 16.32 16.98 -12.27
N GLU A 151 17.15 16.19 -12.94
CA GLU A 151 18.30 16.64 -13.71
C GLU A 151 18.22 16.01 -15.11
N PRO A 152 17.67 16.74 -16.09
CA PRO A 152 17.63 16.31 -17.47
C PRO A 152 18.83 16.86 -18.22
N GLN A 153 19.34 16.07 -19.17
CA GLN A 153 20.36 16.50 -20.11
C GLN A 153 20.00 15.99 -21.50
N VAL A 154 20.04 16.89 -22.48
CA VAL A 154 19.80 16.56 -23.89
C VAL A 154 21.12 16.71 -24.63
N GLY A 155 21.60 15.62 -25.26
CA GLY A 155 22.89 15.61 -25.93
C GLY A 155 22.90 16.43 -27.22
N ASN A 156 22.02 16.12 -28.16
CA ASN A 156 21.96 16.81 -29.45
C ASN A 156 20.57 16.71 -30.09
N VAL A 157 20.31 17.59 -31.05
CA VAL A 157 19.13 17.54 -31.93
C VAL A 157 19.54 17.65 -33.40
N ALA A 158 18.87 16.89 -34.26
CA ALA A 158 18.92 17.06 -35.70
C ALA A 158 17.52 17.39 -36.20
N ILE A 159 17.39 18.42 -37.04
CA ILE A 159 16.09 18.88 -37.56
C ILE A 159 16.20 18.99 -39.07
N GLN A 160 15.18 18.47 -39.75
CA GLN A 160 15.02 18.57 -41.18
C GLN A 160 13.69 19.25 -41.50
N PHE A 161 13.77 20.38 -42.20
CA PHE A 161 12.59 21.15 -42.61
C PHE A 161 12.13 20.78 -44.02
N HIS A 162 10.82 20.67 -44.18
CA HIS A 162 10.14 20.34 -45.43
C HIS A 162 9.07 21.37 -45.76
N GLY A 163 8.75 21.53 -47.05
CA GLY A 163 7.76 22.50 -47.52
C GLY A 163 8.29 23.94 -47.55
N GLY A 164 7.51 24.84 -48.18
CA GLY A 164 7.86 26.25 -48.27
C GLY A 164 9.26 26.51 -48.87
N ALA A 165 9.92 27.54 -48.37
CA ALA A 165 11.32 27.84 -48.62
C ALA A 165 12.25 27.21 -47.57
N SER A 166 11.99 25.97 -47.14
CA SER A 166 12.82 25.26 -46.15
C SER A 166 14.31 25.24 -46.48
N PHE A 167 14.66 25.24 -47.77
CA PHE A 167 16.04 25.33 -48.25
C PHE A 167 16.79 26.59 -47.76
N MET A 168 16.07 27.68 -47.45
CA MET A 168 16.65 28.91 -46.92
C MET A 168 16.95 28.82 -45.43
N PHE A 169 16.13 28.08 -44.66
CA PHE A 169 16.25 28.02 -43.20
C PHE A 169 17.09 26.84 -42.71
N GLN A 170 17.18 25.76 -43.49
CA GLN A 170 17.96 24.57 -43.16
C GLN A 170 19.43 24.86 -42.77
N PRO A 171 20.17 25.78 -43.45
CA PRO A 171 21.54 26.12 -43.07
C PRO A 171 21.69 26.79 -41.70
N PHE A 172 20.63 27.40 -41.17
CA PHE A 172 20.65 28.13 -39.90
C PHE A 172 20.30 27.26 -38.69
N VAL A 173 19.86 26.01 -38.91
CA VAL A 173 19.52 25.06 -37.83
C VAL A 173 20.68 24.90 -36.87
N ASP A 174 21.90 24.71 -37.38
CA ASP A 174 23.10 24.50 -36.57
C ASP A 174 23.41 25.67 -35.62
N HIS A 175 23.04 26.90 -35.98
CA HIS A 175 23.30 28.07 -35.15
C HIS A 175 22.41 28.14 -33.90
N TYR A 176 21.24 27.50 -33.94
CA TYR A 176 20.23 27.60 -32.87
C TYR A 176 19.88 26.24 -32.24
N LYS A 177 20.63 25.18 -32.57
CA LYS A 177 20.49 23.85 -31.96
C LYS A 177 20.48 23.92 -30.44
N ASP A 178 21.41 24.67 -29.84
CA ASP A 178 21.52 24.82 -28.39
C ASP A 178 20.26 25.43 -27.76
N LYS A 179 19.61 26.37 -28.45
CA LYS A 179 18.34 26.95 -28.00
C LYS A 179 17.23 25.91 -28.01
N ILE A 180 17.16 25.07 -29.06
CA ILE A 180 16.16 24.01 -29.16
C ILE A 180 16.41 22.93 -28.11
N VAL A 181 17.67 22.51 -27.93
CA VAL A 181 18.11 21.62 -26.84
C VAL A 181 17.68 22.18 -25.48
N SER A 182 17.94 23.45 -25.21
CA SER A 182 17.58 24.11 -23.95
C SER A 182 16.06 24.12 -23.70
N VAL A 183 15.26 24.39 -24.73
CA VAL A 183 13.80 24.37 -24.62
C VAL A 183 13.28 22.95 -24.38
N ILE A 184 13.80 21.94 -25.07
CA ILE A 184 13.41 20.54 -24.82
C ILE A 184 13.79 20.16 -23.37
N GLN A 185 15.03 20.45 -22.97
CA GLN A 185 15.55 20.09 -21.65
C GLN A 185 14.75 20.74 -20.53
N SER A 186 14.36 22.01 -20.65
CA SER A 186 13.55 22.71 -19.65
C SER A 186 12.13 22.19 -19.51
N ASN A 187 11.62 21.46 -20.52
CA ASN A 187 10.30 20.84 -20.49
C ASN A 187 10.28 19.42 -19.95
N ILE A 188 11.44 18.76 -19.77
CA ILE A 188 11.48 17.38 -19.26
C ILE A 188 11.00 17.34 -17.79
N CYS A 189 11.59 18.14 -16.91
CA CYS A 189 11.26 18.08 -15.48
C CYS A 189 9.81 18.44 -15.13
N PRO A 190 9.18 19.46 -15.74
CA PRO A 190 7.75 19.70 -15.54
C PRO A 190 6.87 18.49 -15.85
N ASN A 191 7.14 17.77 -16.95
CA ASN A 191 6.40 16.56 -17.30
C ASN A 191 6.66 15.41 -16.32
N VAL A 192 7.92 15.24 -15.87
CA VAL A 192 8.27 14.27 -14.83
C VAL A 192 7.55 14.60 -13.52
N GLN A 193 7.48 15.87 -13.14
CA GLN A 193 6.75 16.33 -11.97
C GLN A 193 5.27 15.99 -12.05
N THR A 194 4.62 16.27 -13.19
CA THR A 194 3.21 15.89 -13.41
C THR A 194 3.00 14.39 -13.27
N ALA A 195 3.91 13.55 -13.78
CA ALA A 195 3.80 12.10 -13.63
C ALA A 195 3.97 11.63 -12.18
N ILE A 196 4.83 12.30 -11.39
CA ILE A 196 4.99 12.06 -9.95
C ILE A 196 3.75 12.50 -9.18
N ASP A 197 3.18 13.66 -9.50
CA ASP A 197 1.96 14.18 -8.87
C ASP A 197 0.74 13.29 -9.16
N ASP A 198 0.65 12.77 -10.40
CA ASP A 198 -0.33 11.75 -10.78
C ASP A 198 -0.19 10.52 -9.87
N LEU A 199 1.03 9.99 -9.72
CA LEU A 199 1.28 8.80 -8.90
C LEU A 199 1.00 9.07 -7.41
N GLU A 200 1.40 10.22 -6.88
CA GLU A 200 1.07 10.65 -5.51
C GLU A 200 -0.44 10.68 -5.27
N SER A 201 -1.21 11.20 -6.22
CA SER A 201 -2.68 11.22 -6.14
C SER A 201 -3.26 9.80 -6.08
N HIS A 202 -2.68 8.83 -6.78
CA HIS A 202 -3.10 7.43 -6.70
C HIS A 202 -2.76 6.80 -5.35
N LEU A 203 -1.61 7.15 -4.75
CA LEU A 203 -1.21 6.66 -3.42
C LEU A 203 -2.14 7.20 -2.32
N GLN A 204 -2.51 8.48 -2.41
CA GLN A 204 -3.47 9.12 -1.49
C GLN A 204 -4.88 8.52 -1.62
N ALA A 205 -5.29 8.10 -2.82
CA ALA A 205 -6.58 7.46 -3.04
C ALA A 205 -6.63 5.98 -2.62
N MET A 206 -5.49 5.35 -2.36
CA MET A 206 -5.42 3.94 -1.97
C MET A 206 -6.02 3.74 -0.58
N SER A 207 -6.96 2.81 -0.42
CA SER A 207 -7.52 2.55 0.91
C SER A 207 -6.44 2.08 1.89
N ILE A 208 -6.52 2.56 3.12
CA ILE A 208 -5.73 2.07 4.26
C ILE A 208 -6.59 1.29 5.26
N SER A 209 -7.88 1.10 4.95
CA SER A 209 -8.83 0.32 5.74
C SER A 209 -9.56 -0.68 4.85
N TYR A 210 -9.65 -1.93 5.31
CA TYR A 210 -10.12 -3.05 4.50
C TYR A 210 -11.06 -3.96 5.31
N ASP A 211 -12.31 -4.06 4.87
CA ASP A 211 -13.26 -5.01 5.47
C ASP A 211 -12.86 -6.43 5.09
N VAL A 212 -12.54 -7.24 6.10
CA VAL A 212 -12.13 -8.63 5.93
C VAL A 212 -13.36 -9.55 5.86
N ASN A 213 -14.43 -9.17 6.55
CA ASN A 213 -15.76 -9.77 6.46
C ASN A 213 -16.82 -8.81 7.03
N GLU A 214 -18.03 -9.30 7.29
CA GLU A 214 -19.14 -8.50 7.83
C GLU A 214 -18.93 -8.01 9.28
N VAL A 215 -17.89 -8.49 9.97
CA VAL A 215 -17.62 -8.19 11.38
C VAL A 215 -16.35 -7.37 11.55
N LEU A 216 -15.29 -7.70 10.81
CA LEU A 216 -13.96 -7.13 11.01
C LEU A 216 -13.50 -6.28 9.84
N THR A 217 -12.88 -5.17 10.19
CA THR A 217 -12.07 -4.34 9.28
C THR A 217 -10.63 -4.30 9.78
N VAL A 218 -9.66 -4.20 8.87
CA VAL A 218 -8.24 -4.04 9.21
C VAL A 218 -7.71 -2.71 8.71
N GLU A 219 -7.06 -1.97 9.59
CA GLU A 219 -6.39 -0.73 9.28
C GLU A 219 -4.87 -0.94 9.09
N LEU A 220 -4.37 -0.49 7.96
CA LEU A 220 -2.98 -0.57 7.53
C LEU A 220 -2.35 0.80 7.18
N PRO A 221 -2.60 1.92 7.89
CA PRO A 221 -1.80 3.12 7.69
C PRO A 221 -0.34 2.84 8.07
N LEU A 222 0.58 3.59 7.45
CA LEU A 222 1.96 3.67 7.92
C LEU A 222 1.99 4.18 9.36
N THR A 223 2.91 3.66 10.18
CA THR A 223 3.19 4.20 11.53
C THR A 223 4.29 5.27 11.50
N SER A 224 5.15 5.23 10.47
CA SER A 224 6.22 6.20 10.22
C SER A 224 6.55 6.26 8.72
N PRO A 225 7.27 7.30 8.24
CA PRO A 225 7.83 7.28 6.89
C PRO A 225 8.66 6.01 6.63
N PRO A 226 8.73 5.51 5.38
CA PRO A 226 9.57 4.37 5.03
C PRO A 226 11.05 4.61 5.36
N VAL A 227 11.72 3.57 5.84
CA VAL A 227 13.13 3.63 6.26
C VAL A 227 13.99 2.80 5.32
N ILE A 228 14.89 3.48 4.62
CA ILE A 228 15.87 2.83 3.73
C ILE A 228 17.13 2.48 4.52
N SER A 229 17.55 1.21 4.43
CA SER A 229 18.71 0.68 5.14
C SER A 229 19.54 -0.24 4.25
N GLY A 230 20.58 0.33 3.64
CA GLY A 230 21.39 -0.37 2.63
C GLY A 230 20.57 -0.58 1.36
N ASP A 231 20.41 -1.85 0.99
CA ASP A 231 19.72 -2.26 -0.24
C ASP A 231 18.26 -2.67 0.00
N ASP A 232 17.67 -2.18 1.10
CA ASP A 232 16.30 -2.48 1.50
C ASP A 232 15.53 -1.19 1.87
N VAL A 233 14.23 -1.17 1.59
CA VAL A 233 13.28 -0.22 2.20
C VAL A 233 12.32 -0.96 3.12
N ASN A 234 12.11 -0.40 4.31
CA ASN A 234 11.26 -0.97 5.35
C ASN A 234 10.05 -0.06 5.59
N LEU A 235 8.87 -0.66 5.60
CA LEU A 235 7.59 -0.01 5.87
C LEU A 235 7.00 -0.62 7.14
N GLY A 236 6.61 0.24 8.08
CA GLY A 236 5.85 -0.17 9.27
C GLY A 236 4.40 0.23 9.11
N LEU A 237 3.48 -0.73 9.24
CA LEU A 237 2.03 -0.51 9.16
C LEU A 237 1.40 -0.80 10.53
N LYS A 238 0.32 -0.07 10.84
CA LYS A 238 -0.44 -0.17 12.10
C LYS A 238 -0.97 -1.58 12.31
N GLY A 239 -1.57 -2.20 11.28
CA GLY A 239 -1.92 -3.62 11.28
C GLY A 239 -2.89 -4.01 12.39
N GLU A 240 -3.95 -3.23 12.56
CA GLU A 240 -4.90 -3.37 13.65
C GLU A 240 -6.29 -3.72 13.12
N PHE A 241 -6.94 -4.70 13.75
CA PHE A 241 -8.31 -5.07 13.44
C PHE A 241 -9.29 -4.41 14.40
N TYR A 242 -10.42 -4.00 13.84
CA TYR A 242 -11.56 -3.46 14.57
C TYR A 242 -12.83 -4.23 14.23
N SER A 243 -13.75 -4.30 15.19
CA SER A 243 -15.15 -4.56 14.87
C SER A 243 -15.70 -3.38 14.06
N ILE A 244 -16.36 -3.67 12.94
CA ILE A 244 -17.02 -2.65 12.09
C ILE A 244 -18.12 -1.93 12.87
N GLU A 245 -18.84 -2.65 13.74
CA GLU A 245 -19.97 -2.08 14.48
C GLU A 245 -19.54 -1.18 15.63
N THR A 246 -18.55 -1.61 16.42
CA THR A 246 -18.18 -0.92 17.67
C THR A 246 -16.95 -0.04 17.52
N HIS A 247 -16.05 -0.37 16.60
CA HIS A 247 -14.75 0.27 16.40
C HIS A 247 -13.99 0.51 17.72
N GLN A 248 -14.07 -0.45 18.64
CA GLN A 248 -13.45 -0.33 19.95
C GLN A 248 -11.94 -0.61 19.86
N GLU A 249 -11.12 0.25 20.46
CA GLU A 249 -9.68 0.02 20.58
C GLU A 249 -9.37 -1.18 21.50
N PRO A 250 -8.43 -2.05 21.11
CA PRO A 250 -7.95 -3.13 21.95
C PRO A 250 -7.27 -2.57 23.21
N PRO A 251 -7.46 -3.19 24.38
CA PRO A 251 -6.89 -2.72 25.65
C PRO A 251 -5.40 -3.08 25.82
N PHE A 252 -4.67 -3.28 24.72
CA PHE A 252 -3.26 -3.67 24.66
C PHE A 252 -2.58 -2.97 23.48
N VAL A 253 -1.24 -2.94 23.47
CA VAL A 253 -0.46 -2.18 22.46
C VAL A 253 0.53 -3.08 21.74
N ALA A 254 0.83 -2.74 20.49
CA ALA A 254 1.82 -3.45 19.69
C ALA A 254 3.21 -3.43 20.33
N GLN A 255 3.84 -4.60 20.39
CA GLN A 255 5.23 -4.74 20.84
C GLN A 255 6.17 -4.66 19.64
N PRO A 256 7.36 -4.07 19.81
CA PRO A 256 8.34 -4.03 18.75
C PRO A 256 8.83 -5.45 18.44
N PHE A 257 8.96 -5.77 17.15
CA PHE A 257 9.60 -7.00 16.69
C PHE A 257 10.57 -6.66 15.56
N VAL A 258 11.46 -7.60 15.25
CA VAL A 258 12.44 -7.44 14.17
C VAL A 258 12.12 -8.45 13.08
N LEU A 259 11.85 -7.96 11.88
CA LEU A 259 11.76 -8.81 10.69
C LEU A 259 13.18 -9.21 10.25
N PRO A 260 13.51 -10.52 10.17
CA PRO A 260 14.79 -10.97 9.64
C PRO A 260 14.98 -10.52 8.19
N LYS A 261 16.22 -10.15 7.85
CA LYS A 261 16.57 -9.82 6.47
C LYS A 261 16.63 -11.08 5.61
N GLU A 262 15.85 -11.09 4.54
CA GLU A 262 15.75 -12.19 3.59
C GLU A 262 16.07 -11.70 2.16
N PRO A 263 17.36 -11.46 1.84
CA PRO A 263 17.78 -10.80 0.60
C PRO A 263 17.47 -11.61 -0.67
N ASN A 264 17.11 -12.89 -0.51
CA ASN A 264 16.78 -13.76 -1.63
C ASN A 264 15.37 -13.53 -2.19
N TYR A 265 14.50 -12.79 -1.49
CA TYR A 265 13.13 -12.52 -1.88
C TYR A 265 12.95 -11.03 -2.22
N MET A 266 11.95 -10.72 -3.06
CA MET A 266 11.60 -9.32 -3.38
C MET A 266 10.98 -8.60 -2.19
N MET A 267 10.17 -9.33 -1.41
CA MET A 267 9.38 -8.79 -0.32
C MET A 267 9.36 -9.79 0.83
N SER A 268 9.49 -9.28 2.05
CA SER A 268 9.27 -10.00 3.30
C SER A 268 8.21 -9.29 4.12
N VAL A 269 7.32 -10.06 4.75
CA VAL A 269 6.24 -9.53 5.59
C VAL A 269 6.31 -10.20 6.96
N GLY A 270 6.37 -9.38 8.01
CA GLY A 270 6.27 -9.82 9.40
C GLY A 270 4.96 -9.37 10.01
N LEU A 271 4.29 -10.28 10.72
CA LEU A 271 3.03 -10.03 11.42
C LEU A 271 3.28 -10.22 12.93
N SER A 272 2.89 -9.24 13.72
CA SER A 272 3.00 -9.33 15.18
C SER A 272 1.83 -10.09 15.82
N GLU A 273 2.04 -10.55 17.06
CA GLU A 273 0.95 -11.07 17.90
C GLU A 273 -0.18 -10.04 18.07
N PHE A 274 0.13 -8.75 18.11
CA PHE A 274 -0.87 -7.68 18.25
C PHE A 274 -1.89 -7.68 17.11
N MET A 275 -1.44 -7.86 15.87
CA MET A 275 -2.36 -7.92 14.72
C MET A 275 -3.37 -9.07 14.88
N LEU A 276 -2.92 -10.25 15.33
CA LEU A 276 -3.80 -11.40 15.53
C LEU A 276 -4.71 -11.22 16.75
N ASN A 277 -4.18 -10.65 17.83
CA ASN A 277 -4.90 -10.38 19.06
C ASN A 277 -5.98 -9.31 18.89
N SER A 278 -5.72 -8.27 18.10
CA SER A 278 -6.73 -7.26 17.76
C SER A 278 -7.88 -7.87 16.96
N ALA A 279 -7.61 -8.82 16.06
CA ALA A 279 -8.68 -9.54 15.35
C ALA A 279 -9.57 -10.35 16.30
N SER A 280 -8.95 -11.05 17.25
CA SER A 280 -9.66 -11.79 18.31
C SER A 280 -10.51 -10.85 19.19
N PHE A 281 -9.95 -9.70 19.58
CA PHE A 281 -10.65 -8.66 20.32
C PHE A 281 -11.81 -8.05 19.52
N GLY A 282 -11.65 -7.84 18.21
CA GLY A 282 -12.71 -7.38 17.33
C GLY A 282 -13.92 -8.32 17.34
N TYR A 283 -13.71 -9.63 17.18
CA TYR A 283 -14.81 -10.61 17.28
C TYR A 283 -15.43 -10.67 18.69
N PHE A 284 -14.60 -10.55 19.73
CA PHE A 284 -15.07 -10.55 21.11
C PHE A 284 -15.96 -9.33 21.41
N SER A 285 -15.50 -8.13 21.05
CA SER A 285 -16.21 -6.87 21.29
C SER A 285 -17.51 -6.76 20.47
N ALA A 286 -17.57 -7.41 19.30
CA ALA A 286 -18.79 -7.56 18.52
C ALA A 286 -19.77 -8.62 19.09
N GLY A 287 -19.36 -9.40 20.09
CA GLY A 287 -20.21 -10.44 20.68
C GLY A 287 -20.38 -11.70 19.82
N ASN A 288 -19.50 -11.90 18.82
CA ASN A 288 -19.54 -13.05 17.91
C ASN A 288 -18.91 -14.32 18.49
N LEU A 289 -18.16 -14.22 19.60
CA LEU A 289 -17.53 -15.38 20.24
C LEU A 289 -18.48 -16.09 21.23
N GLN A 290 -19.63 -16.55 20.72
CA GLN A 290 -20.59 -17.34 21.48
C GLN A 290 -21.37 -18.31 20.59
N VAL A 291 -21.84 -19.41 21.16
CA VAL A 291 -22.65 -20.42 20.49
C VAL A 291 -23.66 -21.04 21.44
N LEU A 292 -24.88 -21.27 20.95
CA LEU A 292 -25.89 -22.04 21.66
C LEU A 292 -25.87 -23.49 21.17
N VAL A 293 -25.38 -24.39 22.02
CA VAL A 293 -25.34 -25.83 21.73
C VAL A 293 -26.62 -26.48 22.24
N ASN A 294 -27.31 -27.22 21.37
CA ASN A 294 -28.50 -28.00 21.71
C ASN A 294 -28.30 -29.48 21.36
N ASP A 295 -29.20 -30.35 21.81
CA ASP A 295 -29.08 -31.80 21.61
C ASP A 295 -29.04 -32.22 20.13
N SER A 296 -29.69 -31.46 19.22
CA SER A 296 -29.67 -31.79 17.78
C SER A 296 -28.30 -31.61 17.12
N MET A 297 -27.39 -30.87 17.76
CA MET A 297 -26.01 -30.71 17.31
C MET A 297 -25.12 -31.88 17.73
N ILE A 298 -25.61 -32.78 18.59
CA ILE A 298 -24.89 -33.96 19.04
C ILE A 298 -25.14 -35.12 18.06
N PRO A 299 -24.08 -35.81 17.58
CA PRO A 299 -24.26 -36.97 16.70
C PRO A 299 -25.19 -38.04 17.33
N PRO A 300 -26.16 -38.62 16.60
CA PRO A 300 -27.13 -39.57 17.16
C PRO A 300 -26.53 -40.85 17.78
N LYS A 301 -25.26 -41.16 17.46
CA LYS A 301 -24.52 -42.31 17.99
C LYS A 301 -23.71 -41.98 19.25
N SER A 302 -23.74 -40.72 19.70
CA SER A 302 -23.05 -40.30 20.91
C SER A 302 -23.64 -41.00 22.13
N PRO A 303 -22.82 -41.51 23.06
CA PRO A 303 -23.32 -42.09 24.30
C PRO A 303 -23.87 -41.03 25.28
N ILE A 304 -23.59 -39.75 25.02
CA ILE A 304 -23.99 -38.61 25.86
C ILE A 304 -24.79 -37.64 25.01
N HIS A 305 -25.98 -37.29 25.51
CA HIS A 305 -26.92 -36.37 24.90
C HIS A 305 -27.23 -35.18 25.83
N LEU A 306 -27.62 -34.04 25.26
CA LEU A 306 -27.95 -32.82 26.01
C LEU A 306 -29.39 -32.89 26.53
N ASN A 307 -29.63 -33.80 27.46
CA ASN A 307 -30.89 -33.91 28.20
C ASN A 307 -30.62 -34.31 29.66
N THR A 308 -31.57 -34.01 30.54
CA THR A 308 -31.40 -34.17 31.99
C THR A 308 -31.23 -35.64 32.40
N THR A 309 -31.83 -36.57 31.67
CA THR A 309 -31.73 -38.02 31.90
C THR A 309 -30.31 -38.54 31.59
N SER A 310 -29.77 -38.20 30.42
CA SER A 310 -28.40 -38.55 30.02
C SER A 310 -27.35 -37.87 30.90
N MET A 311 -27.56 -36.59 31.25
CA MET A 311 -26.65 -35.84 32.13
C MET A 311 -26.71 -36.28 33.60
N GLY A 312 -27.72 -37.08 33.97
CA GLY A 312 -27.85 -37.69 35.30
C GLY A 312 -26.65 -38.54 35.72
N MET A 313 -25.87 -39.06 34.76
CA MET A 313 -24.63 -39.77 35.06
C MET A 313 -23.55 -38.87 35.69
N PHE A 314 -23.56 -37.57 35.39
CA PHE A 314 -22.63 -36.59 35.94
C PHE A 314 -23.25 -35.80 37.10
N ILE A 315 -24.54 -35.48 37.00
CA ILE A 315 -25.28 -34.69 38.00
C ILE A 315 -26.57 -35.43 38.36
N PRO A 316 -26.56 -36.35 39.34
CA PRO A 316 -27.70 -37.23 39.67
C PRO A 316 -28.98 -36.52 40.13
N GLN A 317 -28.91 -35.22 40.45
CA GLN A 317 -30.07 -34.41 40.86
C GLN A 317 -30.86 -33.87 39.65
N LEU A 318 -30.25 -33.74 38.47
CA LEU A 318 -30.91 -33.22 37.28
C LEU A 318 -32.16 -34.01 36.89
N PRO A 319 -32.12 -35.35 36.69
CA PRO A 319 -33.32 -36.09 36.30
C PRO A 319 -34.38 -36.16 37.39
N LYS A 320 -34.04 -35.83 38.65
CA LYS A 320 -35.00 -35.80 39.76
C LYS A 320 -35.79 -34.49 39.81
N LEU A 321 -35.13 -33.37 39.55
CA LEU A 321 -35.73 -32.03 39.60
C LEU A 321 -36.37 -31.64 38.27
N TYR A 322 -35.78 -32.08 37.16
CA TYR A 322 -36.18 -31.74 35.79
C TYR A 322 -36.27 -33.02 34.95
N PRO A 323 -37.25 -33.90 35.19
CA PRO A 323 -37.33 -35.21 34.54
C PRO A 323 -37.57 -35.09 33.02
N ASP A 324 -36.79 -35.84 32.23
CA ASP A 324 -36.92 -36.00 30.78
C ASP A 324 -36.98 -34.68 29.97
N MET A 325 -36.21 -33.67 30.40
CA MET A 325 -36.13 -32.38 29.72
C MET A 325 -34.90 -32.30 28.80
N LEU A 326 -35.08 -31.70 27.63
CA LEU A 326 -33.95 -31.29 26.78
C LEU A 326 -33.17 -30.17 27.47
N MET A 327 -31.90 -30.05 27.12
CA MET A 327 -31.02 -29.02 27.63
C MET A 327 -30.47 -28.16 26.49
N ASN A 328 -30.10 -26.93 26.83
CA ASN A 328 -29.25 -26.06 26.02
C ASN A 328 -27.99 -25.68 26.81
N LEU A 329 -26.88 -25.49 26.10
CA LEU A 329 -25.64 -24.98 26.65
C LEU A 329 -25.22 -23.73 25.87
N GLN A 330 -25.33 -22.56 26.50
CA GLN A 330 -24.81 -21.32 25.94
C GLN A 330 -23.33 -21.20 26.30
N VAL A 331 -22.45 -21.39 25.32
CA VAL A 331 -20.99 -21.25 25.46
C VAL A 331 -20.58 -19.90 24.92
N TYR A 332 -19.75 -19.15 25.65
CA TYR A 332 -19.31 -17.81 25.26
C TYR A 332 -17.91 -17.52 25.79
N ALA A 333 -17.15 -16.69 25.10
CA ALA A 333 -15.89 -16.17 25.60
C ALA A 333 -16.14 -15.15 26.72
N THR A 334 -15.41 -15.25 27.83
CA THR A 334 -15.50 -14.28 28.94
C THR A 334 -14.57 -13.09 28.76
N GLU A 335 -13.53 -13.26 27.97
CA GLU A 335 -12.57 -12.26 27.51
C GLU A 335 -12.10 -12.61 26.09
N ALA A 336 -11.47 -11.67 25.41
CA ALA A 336 -10.92 -11.92 24.07
C ALA A 336 -9.82 -13.01 24.14
N PRO A 337 -9.90 -14.09 23.35
CA PRO A 337 -8.83 -15.08 23.26
C PRO A 337 -7.50 -14.43 22.84
N MET A 338 -6.40 -14.86 23.45
CA MET A 338 -5.07 -14.31 23.19
C MET A 338 -4.20 -15.33 22.47
N LEU A 339 -3.63 -14.92 21.36
CA LEU A 339 -2.67 -15.65 20.54
C LEU A 339 -1.23 -15.28 20.92
N SER A 340 -0.37 -16.28 20.98
CA SER A 340 1.08 -16.13 21.08
C SER A 340 1.80 -16.88 19.96
N LEU A 341 2.79 -16.23 19.36
CA LEU A 341 3.59 -16.74 18.26
C LEU A 341 4.92 -17.26 18.80
N GLN A 342 5.14 -18.55 18.66
CA GLN A 342 6.41 -19.22 18.94
C GLN A 342 6.98 -19.82 17.64
N MET A 343 8.21 -20.35 17.71
CA MET A 343 8.78 -21.05 16.55
C MET A 343 7.91 -22.26 16.17
N ASP A 344 7.44 -22.28 14.92
CA ASP A 344 6.60 -23.33 14.31
C ASP A 344 5.25 -23.63 14.98
N VAL A 345 4.87 -22.86 16.00
CA VAL A 345 3.64 -23.08 16.79
C VAL A 345 2.99 -21.75 17.13
N VAL A 346 1.67 -21.72 17.00
CA VAL A 346 0.82 -20.64 17.51
C VAL A 346 -0.04 -21.20 18.63
N GLU A 347 0.06 -20.58 19.79
CA GLU A 347 -0.75 -20.93 20.95
C GLU A 347 -1.92 -19.94 21.07
N VAL A 348 -3.10 -20.43 21.43
CA VAL A 348 -4.29 -19.63 21.70
C VAL A 348 -4.82 -19.98 23.08
N GLY A 349 -4.81 -19.00 23.98
CA GLY A 349 -5.48 -19.10 25.27
C GLY A 349 -6.89 -18.53 25.19
N ALA A 350 -7.89 -19.29 25.62
CA ALA A 350 -9.27 -18.82 25.69
C ALA A 350 -9.90 -19.14 27.05
N GLN A 351 -10.53 -18.14 27.65
CA GLN A 351 -11.39 -18.31 28.80
C GLN A 351 -12.86 -18.30 28.35
N LEU A 352 -13.56 -19.39 28.61
CA LEU A 352 -14.93 -19.62 28.18
C LEU A 352 -15.84 -19.80 29.39
N GLY A 353 -17.02 -19.22 29.32
CA GLY A 353 -18.14 -19.51 30.20
C GLY A 353 -19.15 -20.41 29.49
N ALA A 354 -19.79 -21.31 30.24
CA ALA A 354 -20.93 -22.07 29.73
C ALA A 354 -22.10 -22.02 30.72
N LYS A 355 -23.28 -21.62 30.24
CA LYS A 355 -24.54 -21.64 31.01
C LYS A 355 -25.40 -22.79 30.52
N ALA A 356 -25.75 -23.71 31.41
CA ALA A 356 -26.64 -24.82 31.11
C ALA A 356 -28.07 -24.51 31.53
N PHE A 357 -29.02 -24.84 30.65
CA PHE A 357 -30.45 -24.63 30.87
C PHE A 357 -31.23 -25.92 30.60
N ALA A 358 -32.27 -26.19 31.38
CA ALA A 358 -33.31 -27.14 31.01
C ALA A 358 -34.41 -26.41 30.23
N ILE A 359 -35.02 -27.08 29.27
CA ILE A 359 -36.09 -26.54 28.43
C ILE A 359 -37.42 -27.15 28.90
N GLU A 360 -38.28 -26.32 29.47
CA GLU A 360 -39.64 -26.72 29.83
C GLU A 360 -40.52 -26.97 28.59
N PRO A 361 -41.64 -27.71 28.72
CA PRO A 361 -42.57 -27.94 27.59
C PRO A 361 -43.14 -26.67 26.95
N ASN A 362 -43.19 -25.56 27.69
CA ASN A 362 -43.62 -24.24 27.20
C ASN A 362 -42.49 -23.46 26.49
N GLY A 363 -41.28 -24.02 26.39
CA GLY A 363 -40.09 -23.40 25.80
C GLY A 363 -39.25 -22.55 26.76
N THR A 364 -39.65 -22.41 28.03
CA THR A 364 -38.93 -21.63 29.03
C THR A 364 -37.60 -22.29 29.37
N GLN A 365 -36.54 -21.49 29.40
CA GLN A 365 -35.21 -21.95 29.80
C GLN A 365 -34.99 -21.74 31.30
N VAL A 366 -34.86 -22.84 32.04
CA VAL A 366 -34.58 -22.82 33.48
C VAL A 366 -33.08 -22.98 33.69
N PRO A 367 -32.39 -22.02 34.32
CA PRO A 367 -30.94 -22.11 34.56
C PRO A 367 -30.62 -23.25 35.53
N LEU A 368 -29.62 -24.06 35.18
CA LEU A 368 -29.21 -25.22 35.95
C LEU A 368 -27.88 -25.00 36.67
N PHE A 369 -26.83 -24.70 35.91
CA PHE A 369 -25.48 -24.49 36.42
C PHE A 369 -24.64 -23.71 35.41
N THR A 370 -23.50 -23.22 35.89
CA THR A 370 -22.50 -22.52 35.08
C THR A 370 -21.15 -23.22 35.18
N LEU A 371 -20.43 -23.27 34.07
CA LEU A 371 -19.06 -23.77 34.00
C LEU A 371 -18.13 -22.63 33.61
N SER A 372 -16.93 -22.64 34.19
CA SER A 372 -15.79 -21.86 33.72
C SER A 372 -14.79 -22.83 33.11
N VAL A 373 -14.36 -22.57 31.88
CA VAL A 373 -13.50 -23.45 31.09
C VAL A 373 -12.32 -22.63 30.59
N GLU A 374 -11.12 -22.97 31.04
CA GLU A 374 -9.87 -22.49 30.44
C GLU A 374 -9.43 -23.52 29.39
N THR A 375 -9.14 -23.07 28.18
CA THR A 375 -8.64 -23.93 27.11
C THR A 375 -7.42 -23.33 26.43
N ARG A 376 -6.51 -24.21 26.04
CA ARG A 376 -5.33 -23.88 25.25
C ARG A 376 -5.38 -24.68 23.96
N LEU A 377 -5.21 -23.98 22.86
CA LEU A 377 -5.13 -24.54 21.52
C LEU A 377 -3.71 -24.30 21.01
N SER A 378 -3.15 -25.27 20.31
CA SER A 378 -1.92 -25.12 19.56
C SER A 378 -2.18 -25.32 18.07
N GLY A 379 -1.42 -24.66 17.22
CA GLY A 379 -1.67 -24.64 15.79
C GLY A 379 -0.47 -24.22 14.97
N LYS A 380 -0.66 -24.24 13.65
CA LYS A 380 0.29 -23.75 12.65
C LYS A 380 -0.40 -22.77 11.73
N MET A 381 0.38 -21.83 11.21
CA MET A 381 -0.06 -20.83 10.24
C MET A 381 0.75 -20.96 8.96
N TRP A 382 0.12 -20.70 7.81
CA TRP A 382 0.76 -20.71 6.50
C TRP A 382 0.03 -19.77 5.54
N ILE A 383 0.71 -19.39 4.46
CA ILE A 383 0.13 -18.57 3.39
C ILE A 383 -0.21 -19.47 2.21
N VAL A 384 -1.43 -19.36 1.70
CA VAL A 384 -1.85 -20.03 0.46
C VAL A 384 -2.98 -19.22 -0.18
N ASP A 385 -2.95 -19.07 -1.50
CA ASP A 385 -3.88 -18.21 -2.25
C ASP A 385 -3.90 -16.76 -1.74
N GLU A 386 -2.71 -16.21 -1.41
CA GLU A 386 -2.52 -14.85 -0.87
C GLU A 386 -3.24 -14.60 0.47
N LYS A 387 -3.68 -15.67 1.15
CA LYS A 387 -4.38 -15.60 2.43
C LYS A 387 -3.59 -16.30 3.53
N LEU A 388 -3.60 -15.70 4.72
CA LEU A 388 -3.13 -16.33 5.94
C LEU A 388 -4.15 -17.36 6.40
N LYS A 389 -3.74 -18.63 6.44
CA LYS A 389 -4.55 -19.76 6.92
C LYS A 389 -3.92 -20.35 8.17
N ALA A 390 -4.74 -20.98 9.01
CA ALA A 390 -4.30 -21.62 10.24
C ALA A 390 -5.06 -22.92 10.48
N ASN A 391 -4.47 -23.82 11.28
CA ASN A 391 -5.21 -24.88 11.96
C ASN A 391 -5.14 -24.68 13.49
N ALA A 392 -6.07 -25.31 14.19
CA ALA A 392 -6.08 -25.35 15.65
C ALA A 392 -6.28 -26.80 16.11
N MET A 393 -5.53 -27.17 17.13
CA MET A 393 -5.57 -28.46 17.82
C MET A 393 -5.75 -28.18 19.30
N LEU A 394 -6.68 -28.89 19.94
CA LEU A 394 -6.85 -28.79 21.39
C LEU A 394 -5.68 -29.49 22.08
N ASP A 395 -4.99 -28.79 22.98
CA ASP A 395 -3.97 -29.41 23.81
C ASP A 395 -4.63 -30.44 24.74
N LYS A 396 -3.95 -31.57 24.95
CA LYS A 396 -4.45 -32.70 25.72
C LYS A 396 -4.35 -32.51 27.24
#